data_AF-A0AAV6YD35-F1
#
_entry.id   AF-A0AAV6YD35-F1
#
_cell.length_a   1.000
_cell.length_b   1.000
_cell.length_c   1.000
_cell.angle_alpha   90.00
_cell.angle_beta   90.00
_cell.angle_gamma   90.00
#
_symmetry.space_group_name_H-M   'P 1'
#
loop_
_entity.id
_entity.type
_entity.pdbx_description
1 polymer ?
#
loop_
_entity_poly.entity_id
_entity_poly.type
_entity_poly.pdbx_seq_one_letter_code
_entity_poly.pdbx_strand_id
1 'polypeptide(L)'
;ESQIIRIFGTMMSQKLQDFEEEVKPVGDLITQATIELYNSITQRFLPTPAKIHYLFNLRDISKVFQGMLRAQRDLHDTKQSITRLWIHECFRVFSDRLVDSSDTEAFTGILSEKLGSLFDLTYHNLCPSKHPPVFGRWYMMA
;
A
#
# COMPACT_ATOMS: atom_id res chain seq x y z
N GLU A 1 -0.87 1.72 -18.28
CA GLU A 1 -1.40 2.07 -16.94
C GLU A 1 -2.91 1.80 -16.81
N SER A 2 -3.75 2.25 -17.75
CA SER A 2 -5.22 2.06 -17.69
C SER A 2 -5.69 0.60 -17.51
N GLN A 3 -5.02 -0.37 -18.13
CA GLN A 3 -5.37 -1.80 -17.97
C GLN A 3 -5.06 -2.33 -16.56
N ILE A 4 -3.99 -1.85 -15.93
CA ILE A 4 -3.57 -2.25 -14.58
C ILE A 4 -4.58 -1.72 -13.56
N ILE A 5 -4.95 -0.44 -13.69
CA ILE A 5 -6.01 0.19 -12.89
C ILE A 5 -7.29 -0.64 -12.99
N ARG A 6 -7.71 -0.99 -14.22
CA ARG A 6 -8.93 -1.76 -14.43
C ARG A 6 -8.88 -3.15 -13.78
N ILE A 7 -7.80 -3.90 -13.95
CA ILE A 7 -7.66 -5.26 -13.40
C ILE A 7 -7.73 -5.22 -11.87
N PHE A 8 -6.86 -4.43 -11.25
CA PHE A 8 -6.77 -4.40 -9.79
C PHE A 8 -7.94 -3.67 -9.13
N GLY A 9 -8.47 -2.63 -9.78
CA GLY A 9 -9.69 -1.96 -9.34
C GLY A 9 -10.89 -2.91 -9.33
N THR A 10 -11.04 -3.75 -10.37
CA THR A 10 -12.12 -4.76 -10.41
C THR A 10 -11.95 -5.78 -9.28
N MET A 11 -10.73 -6.27 -9.03
CA MET A 11 -10.45 -7.22 -7.93
C MET A 11 -10.76 -6.61 -6.57
N MET A 12 -10.35 -5.37 -6.32
CA MET A 12 -10.65 -4.67 -5.08
C MET A 12 -12.14 -4.39 -4.90
N SER A 13 -12.81 -3.93 -5.95
CA SER A 13 -14.25 -3.69 -5.94
C SER A 13 -15.01 -4.96 -5.59
N GLN A 14 -14.66 -6.10 -6.20
CA GLN A 14 -15.25 -7.41 -5.88
C GLN A 14 -15.00 -7.79 -4.41
N LYS A 15 -13.77 -7.65 -3.91
CA LYS A 15 -13.44 -7.97 -2.52
C LYS A 15 -14.23 -7.11 -1.53
N LEU A 16 -14.41 -5.83 -1.82
CA LEU A 16 -15.09 -4.89 -0.94
C LEU A 16 -16.63 -4.96 -1.02
N GLN A 17 -17.20 -5.80 -1.90
CA GLN A 17 -18.67 -5.98 -1.93
C GLN A 17 -19.22 -6.54 -0.62
N ASP A 18 -18.45 -7.40 0.04
CA ASP A 18 -18.81 -8.03 1.32
C ASP A 18 -18.52 -7.14 2.55
N PHE A 19 -18.05 -5.90 2.33
CA PHE A 19 -17.71 -4.92 3.36
C PHE A 19 -18.77 -3.83 3.46
N GLU A 20 -18.70 -3.04 4.54
CA GLU A 20 -19.55 -1.88 4.76
C GLU A 20 -19.51 -0.88 3.58
N GLU A 21 -20.64 -0.21 3.33
CA GLU A 21 -20.80 0.64 2.16
C GLU A 21 -19.82 1.82 2.12
N GLU A 22 -19.41 2.31 3.29
CA GLU A 22 -18.41 3.36 3.45
C GLU A 22 -16.99 2.94 3.01
N VAL A 23 -16.71 1.63 2.95
CA VAL A 23 -15.40 1.09 2.59
C VAL A 23 -15.27 0.89 1.09
N LYS A 24 -16.37 0.67 0.37
CA LYS A 24 -16.35 0.39 -1.09
C LYS A 24 -15.61 1.45 -1.91
N PRO A 25 -15.81 2.78 -1.69
CA PRO A 25 -15.07 3.82 -2.42
C PRO A 25 -13.56 3.81 -2.17
N VAL A 26 -13.10 3.19 -1.07
CA VAL A 26 -11.68 3.10 -0.69
C VAL A 26 -10.90 2.21 -1.66
N GLY A 27 -11.56 1.24 -2.30
CA GLY A 27 -10.93 0.34 -3.26
C GLY A 27 -10.33 1.06 -4.48
N ASP A 28 -11.06 2.04 -5.02
CA ASP A 28 -10.60 2.83 -6.16
C ASP A 28 -9.45 3.76 -5.75
N LEU A 29 -9.56 4.39 -4.57
CA LEU A 29 -8.50 5.23 -4.00
C LEU A 29 -7.20 4.44 -3.79
N ILE A 30 -7.29 3.24 -3.21
CA ILE A 30 -6.14 2.35 -3.01
C ILE A 30 -5.52 1.94 -4.34
N THR A 31 -6.36 1.68 -5.34
CA THR A 31 -5.89 1.27 -6.66
C THR A 31 -5.07 2.37 -7.31
N GLN A 32 -5.59 3.58 -7.31
CA GLN A 32 -4.89 4.75 -7.81
C GLN A 32 -3.61 5.03 -7.01
N ALA A 33 -3.70 5.04 -5.67
CA ALA A 33 -2.57 5.30 -4.78
C ALA A 33 -1.41 4.31 -4.98
N THR A 34 -1.72 3.02 -5.16
CA THR A 34 -0.71 1.97 -5.37
C THR A 34 0.07 2.19 -6.66
N ILE A 35 -0.61 2.60 -7.72
CA ILE A 35 0.00 2.80 -9.04
C ILE A 35 0.84 4.07 -9.05
N GLU A 36 0.32 5.16 -8.49
CA GLU A 36 1.10 6.39 -8.33
C GLU A 36 2.33 6.17 -7.44
N LEU A 37 2.18 5.47 -6.33
CA LEU A 37 3.30 5.11 -5.43
C LEU A 37 4.35 4.28 -6.17
N TYR A 38 3.94 3.25 -6.92
CA TYR A 38 4.85 2.43 -7.72
C TYR A 38 5.61 3.26 -8.75
N ASN A 39 4.94 4.19 -9.43
CA ASN A 39 5.57 5.08 -10.40
C ASN A 39 6.61 5.99 -9.74
N SER A 40 6.30 6.58 -8.57
CA SER A 40 7.26 7.39 -7.82
C SER A 40 8.47 6.56 -7.33
N ILE A 41 8.24 5.33 -6.86
CA ILE A 41 9.30 4.42 -6.38
C ILE A 41 10.22 4.01 -7.52
N THR A 42 9.67 3.59 -8.65
CA THR A 42 10.47 3.15 -9.81
C THR A 42 11.32 4.26 -10.41
N GLN A 43 10.85 5.51 -10.34
CA GLN A 43 11.62 6.69 -10.75
C GLN A 43 12.70 7.08 -9.73
N ARG A 44 12.40 6.94 -8.43
CA ARG A 44 13.31 7.37 -7.35
C ARG A 44 14.43 6.35 -7.08
N PHE A 45 14.09 5.07 -7.06
CA PHE A 45 14.97 3.98 -6.63
C PHE A 45 15.43 3.18 -7.85
N LEU A 46 16.44 3.72 -8.55
CA LEU A 46 17.00 3.09 -9.74
C LEU A 46 17.94 1.94 -9.35
N PRO A 47 17.88 0.80 -10.06
CA PRO A 47 18.81 -0.30 -9.82
C PRO A 47 20.22 0.12 -10.22
N THR A 48 21.16 -0.05 -9.30
CA THR A 48 22.60 0.09 -9.56
C THR A 48 23.29 -1.25 -9.33
N PRO A 49 24.52 -1.48 -9.83
CA PRO A 49 25.24 -2.72 -9.55
C PRO A 49 25.39 -3.05 -8.06
N ALA A 50 25.42 -2.03 -7.18
CA ALA A 50 25.44 -2.19 -5.73
C ALA A 50 24.03 -2.41 -5.12
N LYS A 51 22.97 -1.96 -5.79
CA LYS A 51 21.56 -2.00 -5.33
C LYS A 51 20.65 -2.70 -6.34
N ILE A 52 21.05 -3.87 -6.83
CA ILE A 52 20.28 -4.64 -7.84
C ILE A 52 18.88 -5.04 -7.37
N HIS A 53 18.70 -5.15 -6.05
CA HIS A 53 17.43 -5.52 -5.41
C HIS A 53 16.38 -4.40 -5.45
N TYR A 54 16.74 -3.20 -5.95
CA TYR A 54 15.82 -2.08 -6.19
C TYR A 54 15.09 -2.22 -7.55
N LEU A 55 15.26 -3.36 -8.24
CA LEU A 55 14.51 -3.65 -9.46
C LEU A 55 13.05 -3.96 -9.11
N PHE A 56 12.20 -2.95 -9.23
CA PHE A 56 10.75 -3.06 -9.06
C PHE A 56 10.06 -3.37 -10.40
N ASN A 57 9.05 -4.22 -10.37
CA ASN A 57 8.25 -4.56 -11.55
C ASN A 57 6.76 -4.75 -11.19
N LEU A 58 5.91 -4.99 -12.20
CA LEU A 58 4.46 -5.12 -12.02
C LEU A 58 4.03 -6.26 -11.07
N ARG A 59 4.89 -7.26 -10.81
CA ARG A 59 4.63 -8.29 -9.80
C ARG A 59 4.57 -7.70 -8.40
N ASP A 60 5.24 -6.58 -8.15
CA ASP A 60 5.26 -5.93 -6.85
C ASP A 60 3.91 -5.29 -6.54
N ILE A 61 3.29 -4.65 -7.55
CA ILE A 61 1.89 -4.22 -7.48
C ILE A 61 1.00 -5.42 -7.13
N SER A 62 1.17 -6.55 -7.81
CA SER A 62 0.40 -7.76 -7.54
C SER A 62 0.55 -8.26 -6.09
N LYS A 63 1.74 -8.16 -5.49
CA LYS A 63 1.97 -8.56 -4.09
C LYS A 63 1.23 -7.65 -3.10
N VAL A 64 1.15 -6.34 -3.36
CA VAL A 64 0.37 -5.40 -2.53
C VAL A 64 -1.11 -5.81 -2.55
N PHE A 65 -1.69 -5.99 -3.74
CA PHE A 65 -3.09 -6.41 -3.85
C PHE A 65 -3.36 -7.80 -3.28
N GLN A 66 -2.44 -8.75 -3.41
CA GLN A 66 -2.57 -10.06 -2.75
C GLN A 66 -2.68 -9.95 -1.22
N GLY A 67 -1.97 -8.99 -0.61
CA GLY A 67 -2.13 -8.69 0.81
C GLY A 67 -3.47 -8.04 1.14
N MET A 68 -3.88 -7.06 0.32
CA MET A 68 -5.19 -6.41 0.47
C MET A 68 -6.36 -7.38 0.34
N LEU A 69 -6.29 -8.34 -0.59
CA LEU A 69 -7.33 -9.34 -0.81
C LEU A 69 -7.46 -10.34 0.36
N ARG A 70 -6.44 -10.42 1.23
CA ARG A 70 -6.48 -11.21 2.47
C ARG A 70 -7.13 -10.47 3.63
N ALA A 71 -7.57 -9.22 3.44
CA ALA A 71 -8.35 -8.50 4.45
C ALA A 71 -9.58 -9.33 4.88
N GLN A 72 -9.72 -9.54 6.18
CA GLN A 72 -10.93 -10.09 6.79
C GLN A 72 -11.88 -8.95 7.14
N ARG A 73 -13.17 -9.12 6.80
CA ARG A 73 -14.18 -8.09 7.08
C ARG A 73 -14.32 -7.79 8.57
N ASP A 74 -14.13 -8.80 9.41
CA ASP A 74 -14.34 -8.70 10.86
C ASP A 74 -13.24 -7.86 11.56
N LEU A 75 -12.11 -7.63 10.89
CA LEU A 75 -10.99 -6.79 11.37
C LEU A 75 -10.87 -5.45 10.63
N HIS A 76 -11.44 -5.34 9.43
CA HIS A 76 -11.27 -4.21 8.53
C HIS A 76 -12.60 -3.63 8.05
N ASP A 77 -13.45 -3.31 9.02
CA ASP A 77 -14.79 -2.73 8.85
C ASP A 77 -14.79 -1.23 8.50
N THR A 78 -13.70 -0.52 8.82
CA THR A 78 -13.58 0.92 8.60
C THR A 78 -12.60 1.29 7.50
N LYS A 79 -12.84 2.43 6.83
CA LYS A 79 -11.91 3.07 5.88
C LYS A 79 -10.49 3.15 6.46
N GLN A 80 -10.37 3.54 7.73
CA GLN A 80 -9.08 3.67 8.40
C GLN A 80 -8.34 2.33 8.54
N SER A 81 -9.06 1.24 8.88
CA SER A 81 -8.46 -0.09 9.01
C SER A 81 -7.93 -0.61 7.68
N ILE A 82 -8.70 -0.44 6.60
CA ILE A 82 -8.29 -0.80 5.24
C ILE A 82 -7.10 0.05 4.74
N THR A 83 -7.10 1.36 5.01
CA THR A 83 -5.96 2.23 4.68
C THR A 83 -4.69 1.82 5.46
N ARG A 84 -4.82 1.45 6.74
CA ARG A 84 -3.68 0.95 7.54
C ARG A 84 -3.12 -0.35 6.98
N LEU A 85 -3.99 -1.27 6.57
CA LEU A 85 -3.57 -2.50 5.90
C LEU A 85 -2.80 -2.18 4.61
N TRP A 86 -3.31 -1.26 3.79
CA TRP A 86 -2.62 -0.84 2.56
C TRP A 86 -1.22 -0.27 2.83
N ILE A 87 -1.09 0.62 3.82
CA ILE A 87 0.20 1.15 4.26
C ILE A 87 1.15 0.00 4.61
N HIS A 88 0.69 -0.95 5.44
CA HIS A 88 1.50 -2.10 5.84
C HIS A 88 1.97 -2.93 4.63
N GLU A 89 1.07 -3.22 3.69
CA GLU A 89 1.39 -3.98 2.49
C GLU A 89 2.41 -3.24 1.60
N CYS A 90 2.30 -1.91 1.48
CA CYS A 90 3.29 -1.09 0.77
C CYS A 90 4.67 -1.15 1.45
N PHE A 91 4.74 -1.03 2.77
CA PHE A 91 5.99 -1.18 3.51
C PHE A 91 6.60 -2.56 3.28
N ARG A 92 5.82 -3.64 3.43
CA ARG A 92 6.32 -5.01 3.25
C ARG A 92 6.82 -5.30 1.83
N VAL A 93 6.18 -4.72 0.81
CA VAL A 93 6.54 -5.01 -0.58
C VAL A 93 7.73 -4.17 -1.06
N PHE A 94 7.77 -2.90 -0.69
CA PHE A 94 8.75 -1.93 -1.19
C PHE A 94 9.83 -1.61 -0.16
N SER A 95 9.45 -1.24 1.06
CA SER A 95 10.38 -0.81 2.11
C SER A 95 11.31 -1.93 2.57
N ASP A 96 10.85 -3.18 2.64
CA ASP A 96 11.67 -4.34 3.02
C ASP A 96 12.88 -4.58 2.09
N ARG A 97 12.89 -3.97 0.90
CA ARG A 97 14.04 -4.02 -0.01
C ARG A 97 15.01 -2.87 0.17
N LEU A 98 14.63 -1.81 0.86
CA LEU A 98 15.47 -0.63 1.05
C LEU A 98 16.46 -0.90 2.18
N VAL A 99 17.75 -0.71 1.91
CA VAL A 99 18.82 -1.03 2.87
C VAL A 99 19.23 0.21 3.66
N ASP A 100 19.27 1.37 2.99
CA ASP A 100 19.72 2.61 3.59
C ASP A 100 18.59 3.33 4.32
N SER A 101 18.87 3.85 5.51
CA SER A 101 17.89 4.63 6.29
C SER A 101 17.37 5.85 5.53
N SER A 102 18.22 6.47 4.70
CA SER A 102 17.83 7.58 3.82
C SER A 102 16.83 7.17 2.74
N ASP A 103 16.93 5.94 2.23
CA ASP A 103 16.02 5.41 1.22
C ASP A 103 14.66 5.09 1.86
N THR A 104 14.66 4.50 3.07
CA THR A 104 13.44 4.27 3.85
C THR A 104 12.73 5.59 4.21
N GLU A 105 13.48 6.63 4.57
CA GLU A 105 12.92 7.95 4.85
C GLU A 105 12.31 8.58 3.59
N ALA A 106 13.01 8.48 2.44
CA ALA A 106 12.49 8.93 1.16
C ALA A 106 11.20 8.18 0.75
N PHE A 107 11.14 6.86 0.95
CA PHE A 107 9.93 6.07 0.71
C PHE A 107 8.77 6.52 1.62
N THR A 108 9.06 6.75 2.91
CA THR A 108 8.05 7.22 3.87
C THR A 108 7.52 8.60 3.47
N GLY A 109 8.38 9.48 2.95
CA GLY A 109 7.98 10.78 2.38
C GLY A 109 7.02 10.64 1.22
N ILE A 110 7.35 9.81 0.22
CA ILE A 110 6.50 9.54 -0.95
C ILE A 110 5.15 8.97 -0.51
N LEU A 111 5.15 7.99 0.40
CA LEU A 111 3.93 7.38 0.91
C LEU A 111 3.05 8.41 1.65
N SER A 112 3.67 9.27 2.46
CA SER A 112 2.97 10.32 3.19
C SER A 112 2.32 11.35 2.26
N GLU A 113 3.01 11.71 1.17
CA GLU A 113 2.46 12.57 0.11
C GLU A 113 1.20 11.95 -0.51
N LYS A 114 1.26 10.66 -0.89
CA LYS A 114 0.11 9.94 -1.49
C LYS A 114 -1.07 9.77 -0.53
N LEU A 115 -0.79 9.58 0.76
CA LEU A 115 -1.83 9.58 1.79
C LEU A 115 -2.50 10.94 1.95
N GLY A 116 -1.71 12.01 1.94
CA GLY A 116 -2.23 13.38 2.00
C GLY A 116 -3.08 13.74 0.78
N SER A 117 -2.64 13.38 -0.42
CA SER A 117 -3.31 13.77 -1.66
C SER A 117 -4.58 12.98 -1.98
N LEU A 118 -4.62 11.68 -1.66
CA LEU A 118 -5.71 10.79 -2.08
C LEU A 118 -6.68 10.44 -0.95
N PHE A 119 -6.24 10.51 0.30
CA PHE A 119 -7.08 10.12 1.44
C PHE A 119 -7.46 11.32 2.34
N ASP A 120 -6.91 12.52 2.11
CA ASP A 120 -6.96 13.65 3.05
C ASP A 120 -6.51 13.26 4.47
N LEU A 121 -5.67 12.22 4.58
CA LEU A 121 -5.20 11.67 5.85
C LEU A 121 -3.73 12.01 6.04
N THR A 122 -3.41 12.61 7.20
CA THR A 122 -2.03 12.83 7.61
C THR A 122 -1.45 11.52 8.16
N TYR A 123 -0.31 11.06 7.62
CA TYR A 123 0.40 9.85 8.09
C TYR A 123 0.60 9.84 9.63
N HIS A 124 0.83 11.02 10.22
CA HIS A 124 1.00 11.23 11.65
C HIS A 124 -0.24 10.91 12.51
N ASN A 125 -1.45 10.97 11.93
CA ASN A 125 -2.71 10.62 12.61
C ASN A 125 -2.99 9.11 12.56
N LEU A 126 -2.43 8.40 11.57
CA LEU A 126 -2.62 6.96 11.40
C LEU A 126 -1.56 6.14 12.13
N CYS A 127 -0.34 6.66 12.30
CA CYS A 127 0.78 6.01 12.98
C CYS A 127 1.50 6.97 13.93
N PRO A 128 1.05 7.09 15.21
CA PRO A 128 1.65 7.98 16.19
C PRO A 128 3.13 7.72 16.50
N SER A 129 3.61 6.48 16.23
CA SER A 129 4.94 6.02 16.58
C SER A 129 5.99 6.16 15.48
N LYS A 130 5.68 6.74 14.31
CA LYS A 130 6.56 6.76 13.11
C LYS A 130 7.05 5.38 12.64
N HIS A 131 6.53 4.30 13.21
CA HIS A 131 6.76 2.94 12.75
C HIS A 131 5.58 2.50 11.89
N PRO A 132 5.82 1.76 10.78
CA PRO A 132 4.74 1.18 10.02
C PRO A 132 3.88 0.28 10.93
N PRO A 133 2.55 0.25 10.75
CA PRO A 133 1.68 -0.59 11.57
C PRO A 133 2.03 -2.04 11.23
N VAL A 134 2.76 -2.71 12.12
CA VAL A 134 3.16 -4.11 11.94
C VAL A 134 1.93 -4.99 12.16
N PHE A 135 1.27 -5.40 11.08
CA PHE A 135 0.30 -6.48 11.14
C PHE A 135 1.08 -7.79 11.10
N GLY A 136 1.48 -8.27 12.28
CA GLY A 136 2.07 -9.60 12.41
C GLY A 136 1.12 -10.67 11.86
N ARG A 137 1.68 -11.76 11.32
CA ARG A 137 0.96 -12.94 10.76
C ARG A 137 -0.23 -13.44 11.59
N TRP A 138 -0.24 -13.16 12.90
CA TRP A 138 -1.29 -13.54 13.84
C TRP A 138 -2.58 -12.74 13.71
N TYR A 139 -2.53 -11.49 13.20
CA TYR A 139 -3.72 -10.65 12.99
C TYR A 139 -4.38 -10.87 11.62
N MET A 140 -3.76 -11.62 10.71
CA MET A 140 -4.34 -11.94 9.38
C MET A 140 -5.04 -13.33 9.35
N MET A 141 -5.09 -14.02 10.49
CA MET A 141 -5.60 -15.39 10.62
C MET A 141 -6.57 -15.58 11.79
N ALA A 142 -7.05 -14.50 12.40
CA ALA A 142 -8.05 -14.56 13.47
C ALA A 142 -9.40 -14.06 12.95
#